data_AF-A0A7H8KP06-F1
#
_entry.id   AF-A0A7H8KP06-F1
#
_cell.length_a   1.000
_cell.length_b   1.000
_cell.length_c   1.000
_cell.angle_alpha   90.00
_cell.angle_beta   90.00
_cell.angle_gamma   90.00
#
_symmetry.space_group_name_H-M   'P 1'
#
loop_
_entity.id
_entity.type
_entity.pdbx_description
1 polymer ?
#
loop_
_entity_poly.entity_id
_entity_poly.type
_entity_poly.pdbx_seq_one_letter_code
_entity_poly.pdbx_strand_id
1 'polypeptide(L)'
;MPDDELSMLCASAVSELAGKMAHGLFGADPETDHLARLRVLAHLQWAVAQQCDQTALRAASSGAGYPQLGQAVGITRQGARRRWPGLIAARTDRSGQTARPSSSTDRSR
;
A
#
# COMPACT_ATOMS: atom_id res chain seq x y z
N MET A 1 -13.01 14.59 -7.81
CA MET A 1 -13.31 13.30 -8.44
C MET A 1 -14.07 12.46 -7.43
N PRO A 2 -15.34 12.12 -7.68
CA PRO A 2 -16.10 11.18 -6.86
C PRO A 2 -15.45 9.78 -6.86
N ASP A 3 -15.66 9.00 -5.79
CA ASP A 3 -15.07 7.67 -5.62
C ASP A 3 -15.47 6.69 -6.75
N ASP A 4 -16.68 6.85 -7.30
CA ASP A 4 -17.17 6.04 -8.42
C ASP A 4 -16.41 6.34 -9.72
N GLU A 5 -16.11 7.61 -9.97
CA GLU A 5 -15.34 8.04 -11.15
C GLU A 5 -13.90 7.50 -11.07
N LEU A 6 -13.29 7.58 -9.89
CA LEU A 6 -11.97 6.98 -9.64
C LEU A 6 -12.00 5.46 -9.85
N SER A 7 -13.04 4.79 -9.34
CA SER A 7 -13.21 3.34 -9.48
C SER A 7 -13.31 2.92 -10.95
N MET A 8 -14.08 3.65 -11.76
CA MET A 8 -14.18 3.42 -13.20
C MET A 8 -12.85 3.64 -13.93
N LEU A 9 -12.14 4.72 -13.61
CA LEU A 9 -10.83 5.01 -14.20
C LEU A 9 -9.80 3.92 -13.86
N CYS A 10 -9.75 3.50 -12.61
CA CYS A 10 -8.88 2.41 -12.17
C CYS A 10 -9.23 1.07 -12.85
N ALA A 11 -10.52 0.74 -12.95
CA ALA A 11 -10.97 -0.49 -13.62
C ALA A 11 -10.60 -0.49 -15.11
N SER A 12 -10.80 0.64 -15.79
CA SER A 12 -10.41 0.81 -17.20
C SER A 12 -8.89 0.66 -17.38
N ALA A 13 -8.10 1.32 -16.55
CA ALA A 13 -6.64 1.24 -16.59
C ALA A 13 -6.12 -0.19 -16.36
N VAL A 14 -6.68 -0.92 -15.39
CA VAL A 14 -6.31 -2.33 -15.13
C VAL A 14 -6.71 -3.22 -16.30
N SER A 15 -7.90 -3.01 -16.87
CA SER A 15 -8.39 -3.74 -18.03
C SER A 15 -7.47 -3.55 -19.25
N GLU A 16 -7.06 -2.31 -19.52
CA GLU A 16 -6.16 -1.99 -20.61
C GLU A 16 -4.76 -2.58 -20.40
N LEU A 17 -4.20 -2.41 -19.19
CA LEU A 17 -2.88 -2.96 -18.85
C LEU A 17 -2.85 -4.48 -18.95
N ALA A 18 -3.87 -5.15 -18.40
CA ALA A 18 -3.96 -6.61 -18.44
C ALA A 18 -4.05 -7.14 -19.88
N GLY A 19 -4.83 -6.48 -20.74
CA GLY A 19 -4.92 -6.83 -22.16
C GLY A 19 -3.58 -6.67 -22.89
N LYS A 20 -2.89 -5.54 -22.68
CA LYS A 20 -1.57 -5.29 -23.28
C LYS A 20 -0.53 -6.33 -22.84
N MET A 21 -0.52 -6.68 -21.55
CA MET A 21 0.40 -7.68 -21.01
C MET A 21 0.07 -9.09 -21.50
N ALA A 22 -1.22 -9.48 -21.54
CA ALA A 22 -1.63 -10.79 -22.03
C ALA A 22 -1.24 -10.98 -23.50
N HIS A 23 -1.58 -10.01 -24.35
CA HIS A 23 -1.26 -10.06 -25.77
C HIS A 23 0.26 -10.10 -26.03
N GLY A 24 1.04 -9.28 -25.33
CA GLY A 24 2.49 -9.21 -25.50
C GLY A 24 3.25 -10.44 -24.99
N LEU A 25 2.71 -11.14 -23.99
CA LEU A 25 3.37 -12.30 -23.37
C LEU A 25 2.93 -13.65 -23.95
N PHE A 26 1.70 -13.75 -24.47
CA PHE A 26 1.08 -15.05 -24.79
C PHE A 26 0.48 -15.17 -26.20
N GLY A 27 0.50 -14.10 -27.03
CA GLY A 27 0.06 -14.16 -28.42
C GLY A 27 -1.45 -13.95 -28.62
N ALA A 28 -1.96 -14.28 -29.82
CA ALA A 28 -3.28 -13.84 -30.31
C ALA A 28 -4.36 -14.93 -30.36
N ASP A 29 -4.12 -16.13 -29.82
CA ASP A 29 -5.17 -17.15 -29.72
C ASP A 29 -6.24 -16.73 -28.70
N PRO A 30 -7.54 -16.60 -29.06
CA PRO A 30 -8.56 -16.02 -28.18
C PRO A 30 -8.82 -16.81 -26.88
N GLU A 31 -8.70 -18.13 -26.88
CA GLU A 31 -8.87 -18.93 -25.66
C GLU A 31 -7.67 -18.77 -24.73
N THR A 32 -6.46 -18.86 -25.30
CA THR A 32 -5.21 -18.59 -24.59
C THR A 32 -5.14 -17.15 -24.08
N ASP A 33 -5.72 -16.18 -24.81
CA ASP A 33 -5.75 -14.75 -24.44
C ASP A 33 -6.57 -14.50 -23.17
N HIS A 34 -7.76 -15.10 -23.04
CA HIS A 34 -8.57 -14.95 -21.83
C HIS A 34 -7.90 -15.57 -20.58
N LEU A 35 -7.29 -16.75 -20.72
CA LEU A 35 -6.56 -17.39 -19.62
C LEU A 35 -5.29 -16.61 -19.25
N ALA A 36 -4.55 -16.12 -20.25
CA ALA A 36 -3.41 -15.23 -20.06
C ALA A 36 -3.82 -13.96 -19.31
N ARG A 37 -4.91 -13.32 -19.74
CA ARG A 37 -5.46 -12.13 -19.10
C ARG A 37 -5.87 -12.39 -17.65
N LEU A 38 -6.53 -13.52 -17.37
CA LEU A 38 -6.88 -13.92 -16.00
C LEU A 38 -5.63 -14.09 -15.13
N ARG A 39 -4.58 -14.74 -15.64
CA ARG A 39 -3.30 -14.92 -14.94
C ARG A 39 -2.63 -13.58 -14.65
N VAL A 40 -2.61 -12.66 -15.61
CA VAL A 40 -2.07 -11.31 -15.43
C VAL A 40 -2.86 -10.55 -14.35
N LEU A 41 -4.19 -10.59 -14.39
CA LEU A 41 -5.03 -9.92 -13.40
C LEU A 41 -4.79 -10.44 -11.98
N ALA A 42 -4.61 -11.75 -11.81
CA ALA A 42 -4.29 -12.33 -10.51
C ALA A 42 -2.94 -11.79 -9.96
N HIS A 43 -1.91 -11.72 -10.80
CA HIS A 43 -0.62 -11.14 -10.39
C HIS A 43 -0.71 -9.63 -10.13
N LEU A 44 -1.47 -8.88 -10.93
CA LEU A 44 -1.71 -7.45 -10.69
C LEU A 44 -2.41 -7.22 -9.35
N GLN A 45 -3.41 -8.03 -9.00
CA GLN A 45 -4.09 -7.93 -7.70
C GLN A 45 -3.10 -8.07 -6.54
N TRP A 46 -2.18 -9.04 -6.62
CA TRP A 46 -1.18 -9.27 -5.58
C TRP A 46 -0.18 -8.11 -5.51
N ALA A 47 0.29 -7.63 -6.66
CA ALA A 47 1.22 -6.50 -6.74
C ALA A 47 0.59 -5.21 -6.18
N VAL A 48 -0.67 -4.91 -6.52
CA VAL A 48 -1.39 -3.74 -5.98
C VAL A 48 -1.58 -3.86 -4.47
N ALA A 49 -1.92 -5.05 -3.95
CA ALA A 49 -2.05 -5.26 -2.51
C ALA A 49 -0.74 -4.96 -1.77
N GLN A 50 0.38 -5.49 -2.26
CA GLN A 50 1.72 -5.22 -1.73
C GLN A 50 2.07 -3.74 -1.79
N GLN A 51 1.77 -3.08 -2.92
CA GLN A 51 2.05 -1.65 -3.10
C GLN A 51 1.20 -0.78 -2.16
N CYS A 52 -0.06 -1.19 -1.89
CA CYS A 52 -0.93 -0.53 -0.94
C CYS A 52 -0.34 -0.58 0.49
N ASP A 53 0.18 -1.74 0.90
CA ASP A 53 0.79 -1.91 2.22
C ASP A 53 2.08 -1.09 2.36
N GLN A 54 2.93 -1.07 1.33
CA GLN A 54 4.13 -0.22 1.31
C GLN A 54 3.78 1.27 1.34
N THR A 55 2.73 1.66 0.63
CA THR A 55 2.27 3.07 0.61
C THR A 55 1.71 3.48 1.96
N ALA A 56 0.96 2.59 2.64
CA ALA A 56 0.50 2.82 4.01
C ALA A 56 1.67 3.01 4.99
N LEU A 57 2.73 2.19 4.88
CA LEU A 57 3.96 2.33 5.66
C LEU A 57 4.62 3.70 5.46
N ARG A 58 4.75 4.14 4.20
CA ARG A 58 5.31 5.46 3.87
C ARG A 58 4.45 6.58 4.40
N ALA A 59 3.13 6.50 4.22
CA ALA A 59 2.19 7.51 4.70
C ALA A 59 2.26 7.67 6.23
N ALA A 60 2.33 6.56 6.97
CA ALA A 60 2.48 6.61 8.42
C ALA A 60 3.84 7.17 8.87
N SER A 61 4.91 6.83 8.15
CA SER A 61 6.24 7.40 8.36
C SER A 61 6.24 8.92 8.15
N SER A 62 5.41 9.42 7.23
CA SER A 62 5.19 10.85 6.96
C SER A 62 4.19 11.52 7.91
N GLY A 63 3.61 10.80 8.88
CA GLY A 63 2.73 11.41 9.86
C GLY A 63 1.32 10.81 9.95
N ALA A 64 0.87 10.08 8.93
CA ALA A 64 -0.52 9.63 8.83
C ALA A 64 -0.93 8.67 9.96
N GLY A 65 -2.10 8.90 10.53
CA GLY A 65 -2.73 8.03 11.52
C GLY A 65 -3.67 7.00 10.88
N TYR A 66 -4.15 6.03 11.68
CA TYR A 66 -5.15 5.05 11.23
C TYR A 66 -6.44 5.69 10.67
N PRO A 67 -6.93 6.86 11.14
CA PRO A 67 -8.06 7.53 10.51
C PRO A 67 -7.77 7.93 9.05
N GLN A 68 -6.62 8.57 8.78
CA GLN A 68 -6.24 8.99 7.43
C GLN A 68 -6.00 7.79 6.51
N LEU A 69 -5.33 6.75 7.00
CA LEU A 69 -5.12 5.52 6.24
C LEU A 69 -6.43 4.83 5.89
N GLY A 70 -7.36 4.75 6.85
CA GLY A 70 -8.69 4.17 6.62
C GLY A 70 -9.47 4.95 5.58
N GLN A 71 -9.51 6.28 5.71
CA GLN A 71 -10.16 7.16 4.75
C GLN A 71 -9.61 6.97 3.32
N ALA A 72 -8.28 6.89 3.18
CA ALA A 72 -7.63 6.77 1.86
C ALA A 72 -7.97 5.49 1.10
N VAL A 73 -8.39 4.41 1.79
CA VAL A 73 -8.75 3.13 1.16
C VAL A 73 -10.21 2.73 1.41
N GLY A 74 -11.04 3.67 1.88
CA GLY A 74 -12.48 3.43 2.08
C GLY A 74 -12.84 2.47 3.22
N ILE A 75 -12.03 2.38 4.28
CA ILE A 75 -12.31 1.54 5.46
C ILE A 75 -12.29 2.33 6.76
N THR A 76 -12.90 1.78 7.81
CA THR A 76 -12.91 2.42 9.13
C THR A 76 -11.51 2.48 9.75
N ARG A 77 -11.29 3.37 10.72
CA ARG A 77 -10.06 3.42 11.54
C ARG A 77 -9.68 2.04 12.11
N GLN A 78 -10.66 1.29 12.61
CA GLN A 78 -10.43 -0.05 13.17
C GLN A 78 -10.09 -1.06 12.08
N GLY A 79 -10.71 -0.94 10.89
CA GLY A 79 -10.33 -1.71 9.70
C GLY A 79 -8.88 -1.46 9.30
N ALA A 80 -8.46 -0.19 9.26
CA ALA A 80 -7.08 0.19 8.97
C ALA A 80 -6.10 -0.40 10.01
N ARG A 81 -6.43 -0.33 11.31
CA ARG A 81 -5.59 -0.93 12.36
C ARG A 81 -5.47 -2.45 12.23
N ARG A 82 -6.55 -3.14 11.87
CA ARG A 82 -6.54 -4.61 11.66
C ARG A 82 -5.71 -4.99 10.44
N ARG A 83 -5.79 -4.21 9.36
CA ARG A 83 -5.02 -4.43 8.13
C ARG A 83 -3.53 -4.14 8.32
N TRP A 84 -3.21 -3.10 9.07
CA TRP A 84 -1.84 -2.63 9.30
C TRP A 84 -1.49 -2.59 10.79
N PRO A 85 -1.39 -3.75 11.45
CA PRO A 85 -1.09 -3.80 12.87
C PRO A 85 0.30 -3.22 13.17
N GLY A 86 0.41 -2.48 14.28
CA GLY A 86 1.69 -1.95 14.78
C GLY A 86 2.29 -0.78 13.99
N LEU A 87 1.67 -0.39 12.87
CA LEU A 87 2.26 0.50 11.87
C LEU A 87 2.52 1.94 12.39
N ILE A 88 1.75 2.39 13.39
CA ILE A 88 1.93 3.70 14.05
C ILE A 88 2.65 3.60 15.40
N ALA A 89 2.59 2.45 16.08
CA ALA A 89 3.29 2.25 17.36
C ALA A 89 4.82 2.27 17.18
N ALA A 90 5.31 1.70 16.06
CA ALA A 90 6.72 1.72 15.69
C ALA A 90 7.33 3.13 15.53
N ARG A 91 6.51 4.18 15.39
CA ARG A 91 6.97 5.58 15.28
C ARG A 91 7.44 6.15 16.63
N THR A 92 6.76 5.78 17.71
CA THR A 92 7.12 6.23 19.07
C THR A 92 8.49 5.67 19.46
N ASP A 93 8.79 4.44 19.07
CA ASP A 93 10.04 3.76 19.42
C ASP A 93 11.26 4.34 18.68
N ARG A 94 11.08 4.76 17.42
CA ARG A 94 12.17 5.37 16.61
C ARG A 94 12.44 6.83 16.99
N SER A 95 11.41 7.58 17.39
CA SER A 95 11.56 8.96 17.85
C SER A 95 12.11 9.06 19.28
N GLY A 96 11.91 8.03 20.12
CA GLY A 96 12.52 7.93 21.45
C GLY A 96 14.02 7.60 21.46
N GLN A 97 14.57 7.05 20.37
CA GLN A 97 15.99 6.66 20.30
C GLN A 97 16.95 7.81 19.97
N THR A 98 16.45 8.95 19.48
CA THR A 98 17.27 10.12 19.14
C THR A 98 17.36 11.17 20.26
N ALA A 99 16.67 10.97 21.38
CA ALA A 99 16.64 11.90 22.52
C ALA A 99 17.12 11.23 23.82
N ARG A 100 18.35 10.71 23.84
CA ARG A 100 19.07 10.54 25.11
C ARG A 100 20.16 11.61 25.22
N PRO A 101 19.94 12.72 25.95
CA PRO A 101 21.04 13.59 26.31
C PRO A 101 21.99 12.81 27.23
N SER A 102 23.24 12.70 26.80
CA SER A 102 24.35 12.18 27.59
C SER A 102 24.52 13.06 28.83
N SER A 103 23.85 12.73 29.93
CA SER A 103 24.16 13.30 31.24
C SER A 103 25.43 12.64 31.77
N SER A 104 26.57 13.03 31.18
CA SER A 104 27.87 12.87 31.83
C SER A 104 27.90 13.83 33.02
N THR A 105 27.39 13.32 34.14
CA THR A 105 27.76 13.83 35.45
C THR A 105 29.10 13.18 35.75
N ASP A 106 30.21 13.85 35.43
CA ASP A 106 31.47 13.55 36.09
C ASP A 106 31.63 14.50 37.28
N ARG A 107 31.28 13.93 38.43
CA ARG A 107 31.50 14.44 39.77
C ARG A 107 32.65 13.61 40.33
N SER A 108 33.84 14.18 40.41
CA SER A 108 35.02 13.78 41.21
C SER A 108 36.23 14.51 40.60
N ARG A 109 37.16 15.17 41.29
CA ARG A 109 37.66 15.16 42.66
C ARG A 109 38.48 16.44 42.85
#